data_AF-A0A6B3F339-F1
#
_entry.id   AF-A0A6B3F339-F1
#
_cell.length_a   1.000
_cell.length_b   1.000
_cell.length_c   1.000
_cell.angle_alpha   90.00
_cell.angle_beta   90.00
_cell.angle_gamma   90.00
#
_symmetry.space_group_name_H-M   'P 1'
#
loop_
_entity.id
_entity.type
_entity.pdbx_description
1 polymer ?
#
loop_
_entity_poly.entity_id
_entity_poly.type
_entity_poly.pdbx_seq_one_letter_code
_entity_poly.pdbx_strand_id
1 'polypeptide(L)'
;LRDVTAGVFATFYVPFLATFVALLLTADDGPRRVLLFLVLTVVSDTGAYAVGWRFGTHKLAPRISPGKTREGLLGAVSFAMVAGALLMQFMIDDGQWWQGLLLGLAVAASATLGDLGESMIKRDLGIKDMGTLLPGHGGIMDRLDSLLPTAPVVWLLLVLFVGSG
;
A
#
# COMPACT_ATOMS: atom_id res chain seq x y z
N LEU A 1 17.62 21.08 -9.66
CA LEU A 1 17.57 19.84 -8.83
C LEU A 1 16.14 19.47 -8.44
N ARG A 2 15.34 20.39 -7.88
CA ARG A 2 13.93 20.15 -7.48
C ARG A 2 13.03 19.69 -8.63
N ASP A 3 13.13 20.31 -9.81
CA ASP A 3 12.28 19.94 -10.96
C ASP A 3 12.68 18.61 -11.62
N VAL A 4 13.96 18.25 -11.53
CA VAL A 4 14.48 16.96 -12.06
C VAL A 4 14.06 15.81 -11.16
N THR A 5 14.11 16.00 -9.83
CA THR A 5 13.61 14.99 -8.89
C THR A 5 12.10 14.83 -9.00
N ALA A 6 11.34 15.92 -9.15
CA ALA A 6 9.89 15.87 -9.42
C ALA A 6 9.55 15.08 -10.69
N GLY A 7 10.26 15.39 -11.78
CA GLY A 7 10.06 14.76 -13.08
C GLY A 7 10.41 13.29 -13.05
N VAL A 8 11.54 12.91 -12.44
CA VAL A 8 11.95 11.51 -12.28
C VAL A 8 10.97 10.75 -11.39
N PHE A 9 10.51 11.36 -10.29
CA PHE A 9 9.53 10.76 -9.40
C PHE A 9 8.24 10.47 -10.14
N ALA A 10 7.65 11.45 -10.83
CA ALA A 10 6.40 11.28 -11.58
C ALA A 10 6.55 10.30 -12.78
N THR A 11 7.67 10.38 -13.51
CA THR A 11 7.94 9.54 -14.70
C THR A 11 8.25 8.10 -14.32
N PHE A 12 8.73 7.84 -13.10
CA PHE A 12 8.92 6.48 -12.62
C PHE A 12 7.68 5.96 -11.90
N TYR A 13 7.05 6.76 -11.03
CA TYR A 13 5.93 6.34 -10.18
C TYR A 13 4.73 5.87 -10.98
N VAL A 14 4.24 6.72 -11.88
CA VAL A 14 2.99 6.46 -12.60
C VAL A 14 3.14 5.25 -13.52
N PRO A 15 4.20 5.16 -14.36
CA PRO A 15 4.40 3.99 -15.22
C PRO A 15 4.69 2.70 -14.44
N PHE A 16 5.41 2.78 -13.32
CA PHE A 16 5.68 1.61 -12.48
C PHE A 16 4.39 1.03 -11.90
N LEU A 17 3.57 1.85 -11.24
CA LEU A 17 2.28 1.42 -10.71
C LEU A 17 1.36 0.93 -11.84
N ALA A 18 1.30 1.66 -12.96
CA ALA A 18 0.50 1.27 -14.12
C ALA A 18 0.93 -0.08 -14.70
N THR A 19 2.23 -0.40 -14.68
CA THR A 19 2.74 -1.70 -15.14
C THR A 19 2.21 -2.83 -14.27
N PHE A 20 2.25 -2.72 -12.94
CA PHE A 20 1.73 -3.78 -12.08
C PHE A 20 0.20 -3.90 -12.14
N VAL A 21 -0.51 -2.79 -12.28
CA VAL A 21 -1.96 -2.83 -12.52
C VAL A 21 -2.25 -3.51 -13.87
N ALA A 22 -1.50 -3.19 -14.92
CA ALA A 22 -1.64 -3.86 -16.22
C ALA A 22 -1.35 -5.36 -16.11
N LEU A 23 -0.30 -5.76 -15.39
CA LEU A 23 0.05 -7.16 -15.14
C LEU A 23 -0.98 -7.91 -14.27
N LEU A 24 -1.72 -7.21 -13.40
CA LEU A 24 -2.86 -7.80 -12.70
C LEU A 24 -4.05 -8.00 -13.66
N LEU A 25 -4.25 -7.07 -14.61
CA LEU A 25 -5.32 -7.12 -15.60
C LEU A 25 -5.12 -8.15 -16.71
N THR A 26 -3.90 -8.69 -16.90
CA THR A 26 -3.67 -9.73 -17.91
C THR A 26 -4.29 -11.08 -17.55
N ALA A 27 -4.63 -11.29 -16.28
CA ALA A 27 -5.31 -12.50 -15.84
C ALA A 27 -6.80 -12.50 -16.23
N ASP A 28 -7.38 -13.69 -16.41
CA ASP A 28 -8.80 -13.85 -16.76
C ASP A 28 -9.73 -13.19 -15.71
N ASP A 29 -9.35 -13.25 -14.44
CA ASP A 29 -10.04 -12.59 -13.31
C ASP A 29 -9.42 -11.22 -12.95
N GLY A 30 -8.66 -10.62 -13.87
CA GLY A 30 -7.85 -9.42 -13.65
C GLY A 30 -8.58 -8.24 -12.99
N PRO A 31 -9.82 -7.87 -13.39
CA PRO A 31 -10.57 -6.82 -12.71
C PRO A 31 -10.81 -7.10 -11.22
N ARG A 32 -11.01 -8.37 -10.84
CA ARG A 32 -11.20 -8.77 -9.44
C ARG A 32 -9.90 -8.66 -8.65
N ARG A 33 -8.76 -8.99 -9.26
CA ARG A 33 -7.43 -8.83 -8.66
C ARG A 33 -7.07 -7.38 -8.40
N VAL A 34 -7.36 -6.48 -9.34
CA VAL A 34 -7.17 -5.04 -9.15
C VAL A 34 -8.08 -4.51 -8.05
N LEU A 35 -9.34 -4.94 -8.01
CA LEU A 35 -10.27 -4.54 -6.95
C LEU A 35 -9.79 -5.05 -5.58
N LEU A 36 -9.35 -6.29 -5.49
CA LEU A 36 -8.76 -6.86 -4.28
C LEU A 36 -7.56 -6.03 -3.80
N PHE A 37 -6.64 -5.70 -4.70
CA PHE A 37 -5.48 -4.85 -4.42
C PHE A 37 -5.91 -3.52 -3.81
N LEU A 38 -6.82 -2.79 -4.46
CA LEU A 38 -7.29 -1.49 -4.00
C LEU A 38 -7.99 -1.57 -2.65
N VAL A 39 -8.88 -2.55 -2.46
CA VAL A 39 -9.61 -2.72 -1.21
C VAL A 39 -8.66 -3.07 -0.07
N LEU A 40 -7.69 -3.97 -0.30
CA LEU A 40 -6.72 -4.33 0.73
C LEU A 40 -5.89 -3.14 1.20
N THR A 41 -5.38 -2.32 0.28
CA THR A 41 -4.60 -1.14 0.66
C THR A 41 -5.46 -0.14 1.44
N VAL A 42 -6.68 0.14 0.97
CA VAL A 42 -7.61 1.06 1.66
C VAL A 42 -7.99 0.54 3.05
N VAL A 43 -8.27 -0.76 3.18
CA VAL A 43 -8.63 -1.38 4.47
C VAL A 43 -7.43 -1.38 5.42
N SER A 44 -6.22 -1.65 4.93
CA SER A 44 -4.99 -1.55 5.70
C SER A 44 -4.80 -0.15 6.29
N ASP A 45 -4.88 0.89 5.46
CA ASP A 45 -4.70 2.28 5.90
C ASP A 45 -5.81 2.74 6.85
N THR A 46 -7.05 2.33 6.57
CA THR A 46 -8.20 2.63 7.44
C THR A 46 -8.07 1.93 8.79
N GLY A 47 -7.64 0.67 8.80
CA GLY A 47 -7.37 -0.09 10.03
C GLY A 47 -6.24 0.53 10.83
N ALA A 48 -5.18 0.98 10.15
CA ALA A 48 -4.07 1.68 10.78
C ALA A 48 -4.53 2.98 11.46
N TYR A 49 -5.32 3.77 10.74
CA TYR A 49 -5.86 5.03 11.23
C TYR A 49 -6.83 4.82 12.39
N ALA A 50 -7.80 3.90 12.26
CA ALA A 50 -8.83 3.68 13.28
C ALA A 50 -8.24 3.17 14.60
N VAL A 51 -7.36 2.18 14.54
CA VAL A 51 -6.72 1.62 15.75
C VAL A 51 -5.67 2.60 16.29
N GLY A 52 -4.89 3.23 15.41
CA GLY A 52 -3.89 4.21 15.80
C GLY A 52 -4.49 5.45 16.47
N TRP A 53 -5.63 5.93 15.99
CA TRP A 53 -6.34 7.06 16.59
C TRP A 53 -6.95 6.69 17.96
N ARG A 54 -7.55 5.50 18.08
CA ARG A 54 -8.29 5.10 19.28
C ARG A 54 -7.42 4.54 20.41
N PHE A 55 -6.33 3.87 20.06
CA PHE A 55 -5.48 3.10 20.99
C PHE A 55 -3.98 3.40 20.85
N GLY A 56 -3.58 4.31 19.96
CA GLY A 56 -2.17 4.59 19.68
C GLY A 56 -1.45 5.24 20.85
N THR A 57 -0.68 4.45 21.59
CA THR A 57 0.16 4.93 22.70
C THR A 57 1.64 4.82 22.37
N HIS A 58 2.05 3.76 21.66
CA HIS A 58 3.45 3.51 21.35
C HIS A 58 3.78 3.95 19.92
N LYS A 59 4.66 4.95 19.80
CA LYS A 59 5.13 5.42 18.49
C LYS A 59 5.96 4.33 17.79
N LEU A 60 5.74 4.17 16.48
CA LEU A 60 6.44 3.20 15.65
C LEU A 60 7.84 3.71 15.28
N ALA A 61 7.92 4.92 14.73
CA ALA A 61 9.18 5.53 14.28
C ALA A 61 9.20 7.05 14.58
N PRO A 62 9.40 7.47 15.85
CA PRO A 62 9.22 8.86 16.26
C PRO A 62 10.05 9.90 15.50
N ARG A 63 11.25 9.51 15.06
CA ARG A 63 12.18 10.38 14.33
C ARG A 63 11.81 10.54 12.85
N ILE A 64 11.12 9.57 12.27
CA ILE A 64 10.81 9.49 10.83
C ILE A 64 9.36 9.92 10.61
N SER A 65 8.43 9.25 11.29
CA SER A 65 6.98 9.50 11.22
C SER A 65 6.37 9.55 12.63
N PRO A 66 6.21 10.76 13.21
CA PRO A 66 5.67 10.92 14.56
C PRO A 66 4.18 10.57 14.67
N GLY A 67 3.48 10.40 13.54
CA GLY A 67 2.06 10.01 13.50
C GLY A 67 1.82 8.51 13.67
N LYS A 68 2.75 7.64 13.23
CA LYS A 68 2.54 6.19 13.22
C LYS A 68 2.74 5.56 14.60
N THR A 69 1.86 4.62 14.94
CA THR A 69 1.88 3.87 16.20
C THR A 69 1.96 2.36 15.96
N ARG A 70 2.50 1.62 16.93
CA ARG A 70 2.59 0.15 16.86
C ARG A 70 1.20 -0.49 16.89
N GLU A 71 0.29 0.10 17.64
CA GLU A 71 -1.11 -0.30 17.69
C GLU A 71 -1.80 -0.04 16.35
N GLY A 72 -1.51 1.09 15.71
CA GLY A 72 -1.95 1.35 14.33
C GLY A 72 -1.44 0.28 13.37
N LEU A 73 -0.16 -0.12 13.45
CA LEU A 73 0.37 -1.21 12.62
C LEU A 73 -0.37 -2.54 12.86
N LEU A 74 -0.68 -2.87 14.11
CA LEU A 74 -1.50 -4.06 14.42
C LEU A 74 -2.90 -3.96 13.83
N GLY A 75 -3.51 -2.77 13.85
CA GLY A 75 -4.77 -2.48 13.16
C GLY A 75 -4.67 -2.69 11.65
N ALA A 76 -3.63 -2.17 11.02
CA ALA A 76 -3.38 -2.33 9.59
C ALA A 76 -3.30 -3.82 9.21
N VAL A 77 -2.47 -4.58 9.93
CA VAL A 77 -2.25 -6.00 9.70
C VAL A 77 -3.52 -6.81 9.92
N SER A 78 -4.18 -6.64 11.06
CA SER A 78 -5.38 -7.44 11.39
C SER A 78 -6.53 -7.20 10.42
N PHE A 79 -6.82 -5.93 10.08
CA PHE A 79 -7.87 -5.59 9.12
C PHE A 79 -7.53 -6.08 7.71
N ALA A 80 -6.29 -5.90 7.25
CA ALA A 80 -5.85 -6.37 5.94
C ALA A 80 -5.88 -7.90 5.84
N MET A 81 -5.48 -8.63 6.89
CA MET A 81 -5.55 -10.10 6.93
C MET A 81 -7.00 -10.59 6.85
N VAL A 82 -7.91 -10.01 7.65
CA VAL A 82 -9.34 -10.39 7.63
C VAL A 82 -9.96 -10.09 6.27
N ALA A 83 -9.76 -8.88 5.74
CA ALA A 83 -10.26 -8.52 4.41
C ALA A 83 -9.65 -9.40 3.32
N GLY A 84 -8.35 -9.69 3.39
CA GLY A 84 -7.66 -10.57 2.46
C GLY A 84 -8.23 -11.97 2.47
N ALA A 85 -8.46 -12.56 3.64
CA ALA A 85 -9.08 -13.87 3.77
C ALA A 85 -10.48 -13.91 3.14
N LEU A 86 -11.30 -12.89 3.38
CA LEU A 86 -12.65 -12.82 2.83
C LEU A 86 -12.64 -12.61 1.31
N LEU A 87 -11.86 -11.64 0.81
CA LEU A 87 -11.80 -11.31 -0.61
C LEU A 87 -11.20 -12.47 -1.41
N MET A 88 -10.15 -13.11 -0.89
CA MET A 88 -9.53 -14.26 -1.55
C MET A 88 -10.49 -15.45 -1.63
N GLN A 89 -11.27 -15.70 -0.58
CA GLN A 89 -12.20 -16.83 -0.51
C GLN A 89 -13.46 -16.64 -1.37
N PHE A 90 -13.93 -15.41 -1.54
CA PHE A 90 -15.23 -15.12 -2.16
C PHE A 90 -15.17 -14.41 -3.51
N MET A 91 -14.06 -13.74 -3.85
CA MET A 91 -13.93 -13.00 -5.10
C MET A 91 -12.96 -13.62 -6.11
N ILE A 92 -11.91 -14.30 -5.64
CA ILE A 92 -10.87 -14.85 -6.50
C ILE A 92 -11.16 -16.34 -6.75
N ASP A 93 -11.26 -16.72 -8.01
CA ASP A 93 -11.47 -18.11 -8.40
C ASP A 93 -10.20 -18.92 -8.01
N ASP A 94 -10.38 -20.13 -7.48
CA ASP A 94 -9.31 -20.96 -6.87
C ASP A 94 -8.60 -20.36 -5.63
N GLY A 95 -8.96 -19.15 -5.22
CA GLY A 95 -8.43 -18.48 -4.05
C GLY A 95 -8.86 -19.14 -2.74
N GLN A 96 -7.92 -19.27 -1.81
CA GLN A 96 -8.15 -19.83 -0.47
C GLN A 96 -7.99 -18.76 0.62
N TRP A 97 -8.82 -18.83 1.66
CA TRP A 97 -8.78 -17.86 2.78
C TRP A 97 -7.38 -17.69 3.40
N TRP A 98 -6.60 -18.78 3.51
CA TRP A 98 -5.25 -18.72 4.11
C TRP A 98 -4.25 -17.98 3.23
N GLN A 99 -4.40 -18.04 1.90
CA GLN A 99 -3.61 -17.22 0.95
C GLN A 99 -3.95 -15.74 1.15
N GLY A 100 -5.23 -15.45 1.37
CA GLY A 100 -5.71 -14.11 1.70
C GLY A 100 -5.11 -13.56 3.00
N LEU A 101 -4.90 -14.38 4.02
CA LEU A 101 -4.21 -13.97 5.26
C LEU A 101 -2.76 -13.56 4.98
N LEU A 102 -2.03 -14.36 4.21
CA LEU A 102 -0.63 -14.06 3.85
C LEU A 102 -0.55 -12.80 2.98
N LEU A 103 -1.48 -12.66 2.04
CA LEU A 103 -1.59 -11.48 1.19
C LEU A 103 -1.87 -10.21 1.99
N GLY A 104 -2.83 -10.25 2.91
CA GLY A 104 -3.16 -9.13 3.79
C GLY A 104 -1.99 -8.71 4.68
N LEU A 105 -1.26 -9.67 5.24
CA LEU A 105 -0.03 -9.40 6.00
C LEU A 105 1.03 -8.72 5.14
N ALA A 106 1.26 -9.24 3.93
CA ALA A 106 2.24 -8.70 3.01
C ALA A 106 1.88 -7.28 2.54
N VAL A 107 0.58 -7.01 2.30
CA VAL A 107 0.07 -5.68 1.97
C VAL A 107 0.32 -4.69 3.12
N ALA A 108 -0.08 -5.05 4.34
CA ALA A 108 0.10 -4.16 5.49
C ALA A 108 1.59 -3.86 5.75
N ALA A 109 2.47 -4.85 5.58
CA ALA A 109 3.91 -4.68 5.73
C ALA A 109 4.48 -3.76 4.63
N SER A 110 4.19 -4.03 3.36
CA SER A 110 4.71 -3.26 2.23
C SER A 110 4.17 -1.83 2.19
N ALA A 111 2.88 -1.61 2.48
CA ALA A 111 2.30 -0.28 2.61
C ALA A 111 2.95 0.51 3.75
N THR A 112 3.16 -0.12 4.92
CA THR A 112 3.82 0.54 6.05
C THR A 112 5.27 0.90 5.73
N LEU A 113 6.00 0.00 5.08
CA LEU A 113 7.38 0.25 4.65
C LEU A 113 7.46 1.36 3.60
N GLY A 114 6.52 1.40 2.66
CA GLY A 114 6.37 2.48 1.68
C GLY A 114 6.26 3.85 2.32
N ASP A 115 5.26 4.02 3.17
CA ASP A 115 5.04 5.26 3.92
C ASP A 115 6.22 5.68 4.78
N LEU A 116 6.92 4.71 5.40
CA LEU A 116 8.11 5.00 6.20
C LEU A 116 9.28 5.40 5.32
N GLY A 117 9.47 4.74 4.18
CA GLY A 117 10.47 5.10 3.16
C GLY A 117 10.26 6.51 2.64
N GLU A 118 9.03 6.84 2.29
CA GLU A 118 8.63 8.17 1.83
C GLU A 118 8.82 9.21 2.94
N SER A 119 8.45 8.89 4.17
CA SER A 119 8.73 9.73 5.34
C SER A 119 10.24 9.94 5.58
N MET A 120 11.10 8.95 5.33
CA MET A 120 12.56 9.11 5.44
C MET A 120 13.10 10.04 4.37
N ILE A 121 12.69 9.85 3.11
CA ILE A 121 13.10 10.72 1.99
C ILE A 121 12.71 12.18 2.28
N LYS A 122 11.49 12.41 2.80
CA LYS A 122 11.02 13.75 3.21
C LYS A 122 11.95 14.37 4.27
N ARG A 123 12.39 13.58 5.25
CA ARG A 123 13.30 14.03 6.33
C ARG A 123 14.69 14.36 5.82
N ASP A 124 15.24 13.54 4.94
CA ASP A 124 16.57 13.73 4.35
C ASP A 124 16.61 14.96 3.44
N LEU A 125 15.51 15.25 2.73
CA LEU A 125 15.39 16.45 1.90
C LEU A 125 15.08 17.73 2.70
N GLY A 126 14.75 17.62 3.99
CA GLY A 126 14.35 18.75 4.83
C GLY A 126 13.00 19.37 4.41
N ILE A 127 12.21 18.67 3.59
CA ILE A 127 10.93 19.14 3.06
C ILE A 127 9.81 18.46 3.85
N LYS A 128 8.93 19.26 4.46
CA LYS A 128 7.84 18.75 5.30
C LYS A 128 6.61 18.29 4.49
N ASP A 129 6.40 18.89 3.32
CA ASP A 129 5.30 18.60 2.41
C ASP A 129 5.79 18.54 0.95
N MET A 130 5.60 17.39 0.29
CA MET A 130 5.74 17.26 -1.16
C MET A 130 4.72 18.14 -1.93
N GLY A 131 3.70 18.68 -1.25
CA GLY A 131 2.65 19.53 -1.84
C GLY A 131 3.13 20.82 -2.51
N THR A 132 4.39 21.23 -2.32
CA THR A 132 5.00 22.34 -3.09
C THR A 132 5.60 21.93 -4.44
N LEU A 133 5.64 20.63 -4.75
CA LEU A 133 6.04 20.10 -6.06
C LEU A 133 4.84 19.98 -7.02
N LEU A 134 3.63 19.72 -6.51
CA LEU A 134 2.39 19.65 -7.28
C LEU A 134 1.23 20.32 -6.51
N PRO A 135 0.89 21.59 -6.80
CA PRO A 135 -0.14 22.32 -6.08
C PRO A 135 -1.51 21.62 -6.25
N GLY A 136 -2.16 21.31 -5.12
CA GLY A 136 -3.52 20.76 -5.07
C GLY A 136 -3.67 19.23 -4.96
N HIS A 137 -2.58 18.44 -5.06
CA HIS A 137 -2.65 16.97 -5.13
C HIS A 137 -1.96 16.21 -3.99
N GLY A 138 -1.51 16.90 -2.92
CA GLY A 138 -0.75 16.27 -1.83
C GLY A 138 -1.39 15.01 -1.26
N GLY A 139 -2.72 14.99 -1.11
CA GLY A 139 -3.44 13.82 -0.60
C GLY A 139 -3.60 12.64 -1.57
N ILE A 140 -3.37 12.84 -2.87
CA ILE A 140 -3.36 11.74 -3.86
C ILE A 140 -1.95 11.13 -3.93
N MET A 141 -0.90 11.95 -3.93
CA MET A 141 0.47 11.46 -3.96
C MET A 141 0.79 10.61 -2.71
N ASP A 142 0.43 11.10 -1.52
CA ASP A 142 0.61 10.36 -0.26
C ASP A 142 -0.11 8.99 -0.25
N ARG A 143 -1.20 8.83 -1.03
CA ARG A 143 -1.92 7.54 -1.17
C ARG A 143 -1.29 6.63 -2.22
N LEU A 144 -0.66 7.20 -3.24
CA LEU A 144 0.05 6.43 -4.26
C LEU A 144 1.37 5.85 -3.70
N ASP A 145 1.95 6.50 -2.69
CA ASP A 145 3.20 6.08 -2.07
C ASP A 145 3.07 4.76 -1.29
N SER A 146 1.91 4.51 -0.66
CA SER A 146 1.62 3.21 -0.04
C SER A 146 1.29 2.14 -1.09
N LEU A 147 0.59 2.53 -2.16
CA LEU A 147 0.19 1.64 -3.28
C LEU A 147 1.38 1.12 -4.08
N LEU A 148 2.41 1.95 -4.28
CA LEU A 148 3.53 1.65 -5.16
C LEU A 148 4.36 0.42 -4.73
N PRO A 149 4.81 0.29 -3.46
CA PRO A 149 5.51 -0.91 -2.99
C PRO A 149 4.56 -2.10 -2.80
N THR A 150 3.26 -1.88 -2.54
CA THR A 150 2.29 -2.99 -2.46
C THR A 150 1.99 -3.64 -3.80
N ALA A 151 1.95 -2.89 -4.90
CA ALA A 151 1.57 -3.40 -6.22
C ALA A 151 2.41 -4.62 -6.69
N PRO A 152 3.76 -4.59 -6.67
CA PRO A 152 4.56 -5.77 -7.03
C PRO A 152 4.36 -6.95 -6.08
N VAL A 153 4.17 -6.69 -4.79
CA VAL A 153 3.96 -7.73 -3.77
C VAL A 153 2.63 -8.45 -4.01
N VAL A 154 1.56 -7.70 -4.27
CA VAL A 154 0.24 -8.26 -4.54
C VAL A 154 0.24 -9.04 -5.85
N TRP A 155 0.81 -8.48 -6.92
CA TRP A 155 0.93 -9.20 -8.19
C TRP A 155 1.69 -10.52 -8.03
N LEU A 156 2.86 -10.49 -7.40
CA LEU A 156 3.68 -11.69 -7.22
C LEU A 156 2.94 -12.76 -6.41
N LEU A 157 2.29 -12.39 -5.31
CA LEU A 157 1.56 -13.34 -4.47
C LEU A 157 0.33 -13.92 -5.16
N LEU A 158 -0.42 -13.11 -5.92
CA LEU A 158 -1.57 -13.61 -6.68
C LEU A 158 -1.13 -14.58 -7.78
N VAL A 159 -0.04 -14.28 -8.50
CA VAL A 159 0.54 -15.19 -9.49
C VAL A 159 1.02 -16.48 -8.83
N LEU A 160 1.67 -16.41 -7.66
CA LEU A 160 2.14 -17.60 -6.95
C LEU A 160 1.01 -18.48 -6.41
N PHE A 161 -0.10 -17.87 -5.98
CA PHE A 161 -1.19 -18.59 -5.30
C PHE A 161 -2.26 -19.12 -6.24
N VAL A 162 -2.58 -18.38 -7.30
CA VAL A 162 -3.72 -18.66 -8.20
C VAL A 162 -3.27 -18.73 -9.66
N GLY A 163 -1.99 -18.47 -9.94
CA GLY A 163 -1.49 -18.38 -11.31
C GLY A 163 -1.93 -17.08 -11.99
N SER A 164 -1.53 -16.88 -13.24
CA SER A 164 -1.97 -15.75 -14.06
C SER A 164 -3.20 -16.05 -14.92
N GLY A 165 -3.69 -17.30 -14.93
CA GLY A 165 -4.35 -17.83 -16.13
C GLY A 165 -3.30 -18.17 -17.19
#